data_AF-A0A6B2C3F2-F1
#
_entry.id   AF-A0A6B2C3F2-F1
#
_cell.length_a   1.000
_cell.length_b   1.000
_cell.length_c   1.000
_cell.angle_alpha   90.00
_cell.angle_beta   90.00
_cell.angle_gamma   90.00
#
_symmetry.space_group_name_H-M   'P 1'
#
loop_
_entity.id
_entity.type
_entity.pdbx_description
1 polymer ?
#
loop_
_entity_poly.entity_id
_entity_poly.type
_entity_poly.pdbx_seq_one_letter_code
_entity_poly.pdbx_strand_id
1 'polypeptide(L)'
;MEKKEGLAFSWLVTFWALNYTLVKIALAFVNPFLLAFLRLLMTVAFLLIVTPRSFVPLKGLKANLYLFIFSFLGIYSSWTLWYVGESYISPSLSVILMYTYPVIAVILSAIILKERVTRNKIIGTLIGFSGIFMIFFSESSFNNIFAMLLVIGSAFSWALSIIVYKKYLSAYDYKLVNAYQMLYSLPLSLALFPFFRISSALNAFFWGSC
;
A
#
# COMPACT_ATOMS: atom_id res chain seq x y z
N MET A 1 -20.20 6.11 17.23
CA MET A 1 -18.75 6.32 17.27
C MET A 1 -18.43 7.02 18.57
N GLU A 2 -17.73 6.34 19.47
CA GLU A 2 -17.20 7.00 20.66
C GLU A 2 -16.22 8.11 20.24
N LYS A 3 -16.14 9.22 21.00
CA LYS A 3 -15.22 10.34 20.69
C LYS A 3 -13.77 9.88 20.44
N LYS A 4 -13.34 8.80 21.10
CA LYS A 4 -12.00 8.19 20.95
C LYS A 4 -11.80 7.53 19.57
N GLU A 5 -12.82 6.86 19.04
CA GLU A 5 -12.78 6.23 17.72
C GLU A 5 -12.71 7.28 16.61
N GLY A 6 -13.47 8.37 16.76
CA GLY A 6 -13.45 9.50 15.83
C GLY A 6 -12.08 10.16 15.75
N LEU A 7 -11.45 10.42 16.91
CA LEU A 7 -10.10 10.98 16.98
C LEU A 7 -9.05 10.06 16.34
N ALA A 8 -9.10 8.76 16.63
CA ALA A 8 -8.19 7.78 16.04
C ALA A 8 -8.32 7.74 14.51
N PHE A 9 -9.55 7.80 14.00
CA PHE A 9 -9.81 7.86 12.56
C PHE A 9 -9.28 9.15 11.92
N SER A 10 -9.47 10.31 12.56
CA SER A 10 -8.91 11.58 12.08
C SER A 10 -7.38 11.52 11.96
N TRP A 11 -6.69 11.03 13.00
CA TRP A 11 -5.23 10.86 12.94
C TRP A 11 -4.81 9.94 11.79
N LEU A 12 -5.49 8.80 11.62
CA LEU A 12 -5.20 7.86 10.54
C LEU A 12 -5.28 8.53 9.17
N VAL A 13 -6.34 9.30 8.90
CA VAL A 13 -6.53 9.99 7.62
C VAL A 13 -5.43 11.02 7.39
N THR A 14 -5.09 11.81 8.41
CA THR A 14 -4.02 12.82 8.32
C THR A 14 -2.66 12.18 8.02
N PHE A 15 -2.28 11.12 8.74
CA PHE A 15 -1.01 10.44 8.50
C PHE A 15 -0.93 9.83 7.10
N TRP A 16 -2.01 9.24 6.60
CA TRP A 16 -2.05 8.68 5.25
C TRP A 16 -2.00 9.76 4.16
N ALA A 17 -2.71 10.88 4.33
CA ALA A 17 -2.66 11.98 3.38
C ALA A 17 -1.24 12.58 3.28
N LEU A 18 -0.58 12.81 4.42
CA LEU A 18 0.80 13.29 4.45
C LEU A 18 1.81 12.27 3.89
N ASN A 19 1.49 10.98 3.96
CA ASN A 19 2.42 9.93 3.57
C ASN A 19 2.83 10.01 2.09
N TYR A 20 1.91 10.36 1.19
CA TYR A 20 2.22 10.46 -0.25
C TYR A 20 3.21 11.58 -0.54
N THR A 21 3.01 12.76 0.06
CA THR A 21 3.95 13.88 -0.05
C THR A 21 5.33 13.52 0.52
N LEU A 22 5.37 12.87 1.69
CA LEU A 22 6.63 12.44 2.31
C LEU A 22 7.36 11.38 1.49
N VAL A 23 6.63 10.42 0.91
CA VAL A 23 7.20 9.41 0.01
C VAL A 23 7.78 10.08 -1.22
N LYS A 24 7.08 11.03 -1.84
CA LYS A 24 7.60 11.77 -2.99
C LYS A 24 8.89 12.52 -2.68
N ILE A 25 8.96 13.19 -1.52
CA ILE A 25 10.18 13.86 -1.04
C ILE A 25 11.30 12.83 -0.85
N ALA A 26 11.03 11.70 -0.21
CA ALA A 26 12.03 10.65 0.01
C ALA A 26 12.54 10.05 -1.32
N LEU A 27 11.67 9.89 -2.32
CA LEU A 27 12.01 9.39 -3.65
C LEU A 27 12.96 10.33 -4.42
N ALA A 28 13.11 11.60 -4.01
CA ALA A 28 14.15 12.48 -4.55
C ALA A 28 15.56 12.08 -4.10
N PHE A 29 15.67 11.33 -3.01
CA PHE A 29 16.94 10.98 -2.36
C PHE A 29 17.27 9.49 -2.47
N VAL A 30 16.27 8.61 -2.49
CA VAL A 30 16.44 7.15 -2.57
C VAL A 30 15.61 6.55 -3.68
N ASN A 31 16.13 5.49 -4.31
CA ASN A 31 15.35 4.75 -5.30
C ASN A 31 14.11 4.08 -4.65
N PRO A 32 12.97 3.96 -5.37
CA PRO A 32 11.75 3.26 -4.95
C PRO A 32 11.96 1.96 -4.16
N PHE A 33 12.83 1.07 -4.65
CA PHE A 33 12.99 -0.25 -4.06
C PHE A 33 13.66 -0.18 -2.68
N LEU A 34 14.66 0.69 -2.55
CA LEU A 34 15.34 0.92 -1.29
C LEU A 34 14.42 1.60 -0.27
N LEU A 35 13.59 2.56 -0.71
CA LEU A 35 12.61 3.21 0.16
C LEU A 35 11.59 2.20 0.72
N ALA A 36 11.08 1.29 -0.12
CA ALA A 36 10.17 0.24 0.31
C ALA A 36 10.81 -0.69 1.34
N PHE A 37 12.05 -1.12 1.09
CA PHE A 37 12.80 -1.96 2.01
C PHE A 37 13.05 -1.28 3.36
N LEU A 38 13.56 -0.04 3.36
CA LEU A 38 13.83 0.70 4.60
C LEU A 38 12.55 0.93 5.41
N ARG A 39 11.45 1.28 4.74
CA ARG A 39 10.14 1.45 5.39
C ARG A 39 9.67 0.15 6.04
N LEU A 40 9.83 -0.99 5.35
CA LEU A 40 9.47 -2.30 5.90
C LEU A 40 10.38 -2.71 7.06
N LEU A 41 11.68 -2.49 6.92
CA LEU A 41 12.66 -2.79 7.97
C LEU A 41 12.34 -2.02 9.25
N MET A 42 12.09 -0.70 9.15
CA MET A 42 11.69 0.12 10.28
C MET A 42 10.36 -0.33 10.89
N THR A 43 9.38 -0.68 10.05
CA THR A 43 8.07 -1.15 10.50
C THR A 43 8.19 -2.47 11.26
N VAL A 44 8.93 -3.43 10.73
CA VAL A 44 9.16 -4.74 11.36
C VAL A 44 9.95 -4.57 12.66
N ALA A 45 11.01 -3.76 12.67
CA ALA A 45 11.79 -3.49 13.88
C ALA A 45 10.92 -2.87 14.99
N PHE A 46 10.12 -1.86 14.65
CA PHE A 46 9.18 -1.25 15.60
C PHE A 46 8.15 -2.26 16.11
N LEU A 47 7.60 -3.09 15.23
CA LEU A 47 6.59 -4.09 15.58
C LEU A 47 7.16 -5.15 16.53
N LEU A 48 8.39 -5.60 16.31
CA LEU A 48 9.09 -6.55 17.19
C LEU A 48 9.35 -5.96 18.59
N ILE A 49 9.61 -4.64 18.69
CA ILE A 49 9.81 -3.95 19.97
C ILE A 49 8.48 -3.81 20.74
N VAL A 50 7.40 -3.43 20.06
CA VAL A 50 6.10 -3.12 20.71
C VAL A 50 5.27 -4.37 20.99
N THR A 51 5.39 -5.41 20.17
CA THR A 51 4.55 -6.63 20.27
C THR A 51 5.33 -7.95 20.30
N PRO A 52 6.41 -8.10 21.10
CA PRO A 52 7.29 -9.26 21.07
C PRO A 52 6.59 -10.58 21.46
N ARG A 53 5.48 -10.52 22.20
CA ARG A 53 4.80 -11.70 22.76
C ARG A 53 3.52 -12.12 22.02
N SER A 54 3.18 -11.47 20.90
CA SER A 54 1.91 -11.69 20.20
C SER A 54 2.01 -12.60 18.97
N PHE A 55 3.19 -13.14 18.66
CA PHE A 55 3.40 -14.00 17.50
C PHE A 55 3.07 -15.46 17.81
N VAL A 56 1.79 -15.79 17.74
CA VAL A 56 1.38 -17.20 17.71
C VAL A 56 1.49 -17.69 16.26
N PRO A 57 2.30 -18.72 15.97
CA PRO A 57 2.43 -19.22 14.61
C PRO A 57 1.08 -19.72 14.08
N LEU A 58 0.66 -19.18 12.95
CA LEU A 58 -0.52 -19.71 12.25
C LEU A 58 -0.21 -21.14 11.80
N LYS A 59 -0.95 -22.10 12.37
CA LYS A 59 -0.75 -23.52 12.06
C LYS A 59 -1.33 -23.85 10.69
N GLY A 60 -0.48 -24.36 9.79
CA GLY A 60 -0.90 -24.99 8.54
C GLY A 60 -0.27 -24.38 7.29
N LEU A 61 0.16 -25.26 6.36
CA LEU A 61 0.79 -24.86 5.10
C LEU A 61 -0.11 -23.94 4.25
N LYS A 62 -1.42 -24.18 4.24
CA LYS A 62 -2.39 -23.35 3.53
C LYS A 62 -2.48 -21.93 4.10
N ALA A 63 -2.48 -21.79 5.43
CA ALA A 63 -2.52 -20.47 6.08
C ALA A 63 -1.26 -19.65 5.74
N ASN A 64 -0.10 -20.28 5.79
CA ASN A 64 1.18 -19.65 5.41
C ASN A 64 1.22 -19.27 3.92
N LEU A 65 0.65 -20.10 3.03
CA LEU A 65 0.52 -19.77 1.62
C LEU A 65 -0.38 -18.54 1.40
N TYR A 66 -1.53 -18.47 2.06
CA TYR A 66 -2.42 -17.30 1.94
C TYR A 66 -1.82 -16.04 2.56
N LEU A 67 -1.09 -16.15 3.68
CA LEU A 67 -0.31 -15.06 4.23
C LEU A 67 0.75 -14.57 3.24
N PHE A 68 1.48 -15.48 2.60
CA PHE A 68 2.47 -15.12 1.59
C PHE A 68 1.81 -14.38 0.42
N ILE A 69 0.72 -14.89 -0.14
CA ILE A 69 -0.02 -14.24 -1.22
C ILE A 69 -0.55 -12.86 -0.78
N PHE A 70 -1.10 -12.76 0.43
CA PHE A 70 -1.59 -11.51 1.01
C PHE A 70 -0.48 -10.46 1.15
N SER A 71 0.70 -10.88 1.61
CA SER A 71 1.89 -10.03 1.78
C SER A 71 2.52 -9.63 0.45
N PHE A 72 2.52 -10.55 -0.51
CA PHE A 72 3.00 -10.32 -1.86
C PHE A 72 2.14 -9.28 -2.58
N LEU A 73 0.82 -9.45 -2.57
CA LEU A 73 -0.10 -8.52 -3.24
C LEU A 73 -0.19 -7.18 -2.50
N GLY A 74 -0.47 -7.24 -1.20
CA GLY A 74 -0.80 -6.05 -0.41
C GLY A 74 0.39 -5.13 -0.18
N ILE A 75 1.59 -5.66 -0.05
CA ILE A 75 2.75 -4.84 0.32
C ILE A 75 3.81 -4.88 -0.77
N TYR A 76 4.36 -6.06 -1.09
CA TYR A 76 5.49 -6.13 -2.01
C TYR A 76 5.14 -5.57 -3.40
N SER A 77 4.12 -6.14 -4.05
CA SER A 77 3.67 -5.72 -5.37
C SER A 77 3.07 -4.32 -5.34
N SER A 78 2.13 -4.07 -4.42
CA SER A 78 1.46 -2.77 -4.34
C SER A 78 2.44 -1.63 -4.04
N TRP A 79 3.26 -1.70 -3.01
CA TRP A 79 4.18 -0.60 -2.68
C TRP A 79 5.25 -0.40 -3.75
N THR A 80 5.76 -1.48 -4.35
CA THR A 80 6.74 -1.37 -5.43
C THR A 80 6.16 -0.64 -6.63
N LEU A 81 4.98 -1.06 -7.11
CA LEU A 81 4.30 -0.42 -8.23
C LEU A 81 3.95 1.05 -7.91
N TRP A 82 3.48 1.31 -6.69
CA TRP A 82 3.17 2.66 -6.25
C TRP A 82 4.41 3.54 -6.21
N TYR A 83 5.51 3.14 -5.57
CA TYR A 83 6.72 3.97 -5.47
C TYR A 83 7.39 4.23 -6.81
N VAL A 84 7.39 3.23 -7.71
CA VAL A 84 7.90 3.44 -9.08
C VAL A 84 7.00 4.44 -9.81
N GLY A 85 5.68 4.28 -9.78
CA GLY A 85 4.75 5.23 -10.42
C GLY A 85 4.84 6.64 -9.84
N GLU A 86 4.81 6.76 -8.51
CA GLU A 86 4.94 8.00 -7.72
C GLU A 86 6.19 8.79 -8.09
N SER A 87 7.28 8.12 -8.47
CA SER A 87 8.52 8.79 -8.88
C SER A 87 8.32 9.71 -10.09
N TYR A 88 7.37 9.40 -10.97
CA TYR A 88 7.17 10.10 -12.24
C TYR A 88 5.92 10.97 -12.33
N ILE A 89 5.02 10.92 -11.34
CA ILE A 89 3.78 11.72 -11.31
C ILE A 89 3.68 12.59 -10.05
N SER A 90 2.72 13.51 -10.03
CA SER A 90 2.46 14.35 -8.85
C SER A 90 1.90 13.49 -7.68
N PRO A 91 2.19 13.84 -6.41
CA PRO A 91 1.61 13.14 -5.26
C PRO A 91 0.09 13.18 -5.25
N SER A 92 -0.48 14.30 -5.67
CA SER A 92 -1.92 14.46 -5.83
C SER A 92 -2.47 13.41 -6.80
N LEU A 93 -1.93 13.33 -8.01
CA LEU A 93 -2.40 12.36 -9.00
C LEU A 93 -2.23 10.92 -8.51
N SER A 94 -1.10 10.61 -7.87
CA SER A 94 -0.84 9.28 -7.33
C SER A 94 -1.83 8.87 -6.24
N VAL A 95 -2.13 9.76 -5.28
CA VAL A 95 -3.16 9.57 -4.25
C VAL A 95 -4.50 9.18 -4.88
N ILE A 96 -4.91 9.94 -5.90
CA ILE A 96 -6.21 9.79 -6.56
C ILE A 96 -6.30 8.46 -7.29
N LEU A 97 -5.26 8.09 -8.04
CA LEU A 97 -5.17 6.80 -8.72
C LEU A 97 -5.15 5.65 -7.71
N MET A 98 -4.42 5.80 -6.59
CA MET A 98 -4.34 4.76 -5.57
C MET A 98 -5.71 4.54 -4.90
N TYR A 99 -6.45 5.60 -4.59
CA TYR A 99 -7.80 5.53 -4.04
C TYR A 99 -8.87 4.97 -5.00
N THR A 100 -8.50 4.46 -6.17
CA THR A 100 -9.36 3.56 -6.95
C THR A 100 -9.50 2.17 -6.30
N TYR A 101 -8.56 1.76 -5.42
CA TYR A 101 -8.57 0.44 -4.79
C TYR A 101 -9.89 0.08 -4.05
N PRO A 102 -10.60 0.99 -3.34
CA PRO A 102 -11.86 0.64 -2.68
C PRO A 102 -12.95 0.27 -3.68
N VAL A 103 -13.03 0.99 -4.80
CA VAL A 103 -13.96 0.69 -5.90
C VAL A 103 -13.67 -0.70 -6.46
N ILE A 104 -12.40 -0.97 -6.77
CA ILE A 104 -11.94 -2.27 -7.26
C ILE A 104 -12.26 -3.36 -6.22
N ALA A 105 -12.01 -3.12 -4.93
CA ALA A 105 -12.26 -4.08 -3.86
C ALA A 105 -13.76 -4.39 -3.69
N VAL A 106 -14.66 -3.42 -3.88
CA VAL A 106 -16.12 -3.65 -3.87
C VAL A 106 -16.52 -4.55 -5.03
N ILE A 107 -16.04 -4.25 -6.24
CA ILE A 107 -16.31 -5.03 -7.45
C ILE A 107 -15.79 -6.47 -7.28
N LEU A 108 -14.53 -6.62 -6.83
CA LEU A 108 -13.93 -7.93 -6.60
C LEU A 108 -14.62 -8.69 -5.48
N SER A 109 -15.09 -8.01 -4.42
CA SER A 109 -15.88 -8.66 -3.35
C SER A 109 -17.20 -9.20 -3.90
N ALA A 110 -17.86 -8.46 -4.79
CA ALA A 110 -19.09 -8.92 -5.43
C ALA A 110 -18.86 -10.15 -6.32
N ILE A 111 -17.79 -10.16 -7.11
CA ILE A 111 -17.50 -11.23 -8.07
C ILE A 111 -16.92 -12.47 -7.37
N ILE A 112 -15.93 -12.30 -6.50
CA ILE A 112 -15.14 -13.40 -5.93
C ILE A 112 -15.77 -13.95 -4.63
N LEU A 113 -16.30 -13.06 -3.79
CA LEU A 113 -16.92 -13.43 -2.51
C LEU A 113 -18.44 -13.59 -2.61
N LYS A 114 -19.04 -13.20 -3.75
CA LYS A 114 -20.50 -13.21 -3.97
C LYS A 114 -21.24 -12.40 -2.91
N GLU A 115 -20.60 -11.36 -2.37
CA GLU A 115 -21.23 -10.43 -1.43
C GLU A 115 -22.33 -9.64 -2.14
N ARG A 116 -23.50 -9.47 -1.49
CA ARG A 116 -24.56 -8.62 -2.01
C ARG A 116 -24.10 -7.16 -2.00
N VAL A 117 -24.01 -6.56 -3.18
CA VAL A 117 -23.71 -5.13 -3.33
C VAL A 117 -24.98 -4.35 -3.07
N THR A 118 -25.06 -3.71 -1.90
CA THR A 118 -26.18 -2.82 -1.56
C THR A 118 -26.21 -1.60 -2.50
N ARG A 119 -27.38 -1.02 -2.74
CA ARG A 119 -27.56 0.21 -3.54
C ARG A 119 -26.62 1.34 -3.10
N ASN A 120 -26.39 1.49 -1.79
CA ASN A 120 -25.46 2.48 -1.24
C ASN A 120 -24.00 2.25 -1.68
N LYS A 121 -23.54 0.99 -1.75
CA LYS A 121 -22.21 0.65 -2.27
C LYS A 121 -22.08 0.99 -3.76
N ILE A 122 -23.13 0.76 -4.55
CA ILE A 122 -23.15 1.13 -5.97
C ILE A 122 -23.05 2.65 -6.14
N ILE A 123 -23.89 3.40 -5.43
CA ILE A 123 -23.90 4.87 -5.49
C ILE A 123 -22.54 5.42 -5.03
N GLY A 124 -22.01 4.95 -3.89
CA GLY A 124 -20.69 5.37 -3.42
C GLY A 124 -19.56 5.03 -4.39
N THR A 125 -19.66 3.88 -5.07
CA THR A 125 -18.70 3.48 -6.11
C THR A 125 -18.75 4.42 -7.31
N LEU A 126 -19.95 4.74 -7.81
CA LEU A 126 -20.13 5.66 -8.93
C LEU A 126 -19.64 7.08 -8.59
N ILE A 127 -19.94 7.56 -7.38
CA ILE A 127 -19.46 8.85 -6.89
C ILE A 127 -17.93 8.84 -6.79
N GLY A 128 -17.32 7.82 -6.18
CA GLY A 128 -15.86 7.70 -6.10
C GLY A 128 -15.20 7.66 -7.49
N PHE A 129 -15.79 6.91 -8.41
CA PHE A 129 -15.31 6.82 -9.79
C PHE A 129 -15.46 8.15 -10.55
N SER A 130 -16.55 8.90 -10.34
CA SER A 130 -16.69 10.24 -10.91
C SER A 130 -15.65 11.23 -10.37
N GLY A 131 -15.28 11.12 -9.09
CA GLY A 131 -14.20 11.93 -8.52
C GLY A 131 -12.86 11.66 -9.20
N ILE A 132 -12.53 10.38 -9.42
CA ILE A 132 -11.34 9.97 -10.17
C ILE A 132 -11.37 10.54 -11.60
N PHE A 133 -12.51 10.44 -12.29
CA PHE A 133 -12.67 10.98 -13.64
C PHE A 133 -12.53 12.51 -13.71
N MET A 134 -13.16 13.25 -12.79
CA MET A 134 -13.06 14.71 -12.72
C MET A 134 -11.61 15.15 -12.53
N ILE A 135 -10.89 14.47 -11.64
CA ILE A 135 -9.50 14.82 -11.36
C ILE A 135 -8.60 14.46 -12.54
N PHE A 136 -8.84 13.31 -13.17
CA PHE A 136 -8.20 12.92 -14.42
C PHE A 136 -8.30 14.07 -15.44
N PHE A 137 -9.49 14.58 -15.74
CA PHE A 137 -9.62 15.69 -16.70
C PHE A 137 -9.05 17.05 -16.25
N SER A 138 -8.81 17.26 -14.94
CA SER A 138 -8.27 18.51 -14.41
C SER A 138 -6.73 18.58 -14.41
N GLU A 139 -6.04 17.43 -14.45
CA GLU A 139 -4.59 17.35 -14.48
C GLU A 139 -4.11 17.64 -15.92
N SER A 140 -3.44 18.77 -16.10
CA SER A 140 -2.87 19.19 -17.40
C SER A 140 -1.59 18.43 -17.74
N SER A 141 -1.08 17.63 -16.80
CA SER A 141 0.24 16.99 -16.81
C SER A 141 0.15 15.49 -17.08
N PHE A 142 -0.54 15.09 -18.15
CA PHE A 142 -0.57 13.69 -18.64
C PHE A 142 0.75 13.24 -19.27
N ASN A 143 1.87 13.52 -18.61
CA ASN A 143 3.19 13.35 -19.20
C ASN A 143 3.69 11.90 -19.12
N ASN A 144 3.05 11.03 -18.32
CA ASN A 144 3.53 9.66 -18.13
C ASN A 144 2.41 8.63 -17.85
N ILE A 145 1.76 8.15 -18.91
CA ILE A 145 0.71 7.10 -18.85
C ILE A 145 1.23 5.81 -18.20
N PHE A 146 2.47 5.43 -18.48
CA PHE A 146 3.07 4.22 -17.90
C PHE A 146 3.09 4.28 -16.37
N ALA A 147 3.53 5.40 -15.80
CA ALA A 147 3.52 5.62 -14.36
C ALA A 147 2.10 5.57 -13.77
N MET A 148 1.10 6.11 -14.46
CA MET A 148 -0.29 6.04 -14.03
C MET A 148 -0.80 4.59 -14.00
N LEU A 149 -0.46 3.79 -15.03
CA LEU A 149 -0.79 2.37 -15.09
C LEU A 149 -0.13 1.57 -13.96
N LEU A 150 1.10 1.92 -13.56
CA LEU A 150 1.75 1.32 -12.40
C LEU A 150 0.98 1.62 -11.11
N VAL A 151 0.54 2.87 -10.88
CA VAL A 151 -0.24 3.21 -9.67
C VAL A 151 -1.62 2.54 -9.68
N ILE A 152 -2.30 2.46 -10.82
CA ILE A 152 -3.56 1.70 -10.95
C ILE A 152 -3.31 0.21 -10.70
N GLY A 153 -2.21 -0.34 -11.23
CA GLY A 153 -1.80 -1.72 -10.95
C GLY A 153 -1.53 -1.96 -9.47
N SER A 154 -0.96 -0.98 -8.78
CA SER A 154 -0.79 -1.01 -7.32
C SER A 154 -2.14 -1.05 -6.59
N ALA A 155 -3.08 -0.18 -6.98
CA ALA A 155 -4.42 -0.13 -6.41
C ALA A 155 -5.16 -1.47 -6.61
N PHE A 156 -5.03 -2.06 -7.78
CA PHE A 156 -5.59 -3.38 -8.08
C PHE A 156 -4.95 -4.49 -7.23
N SER A 157 -3.63 -4.49 -7.09
CA SER A 157 -2.89 -5.44 -6.25
C SER A 157 -3.31 -5.33 -4.77
N TRP A 158 -3.43 -4.10 -4.26
CA TRP A 158 -3.96 -3.84 -2.92
C TRP A 158 -5.39 -4.36 -2.76
N ALA A 159 -6.27 -4.08 -3.73
CA ALA A 159 -7.65 -4.56 -3.72
C ALA A 159 -7.73 -6.10 -3.70
N LEU A 160 -6.91 -6.80 -4.49
CA LEU A 160 -6.82 -8.26 -4.42
C LEU A 160 -6.37 -8.76 -3.05
N SER A 161 -5.42 -8.08 -2.41
CA SER A 161 -4.98 -8.44 -1.05
C SER A 161 -6.14 -8.37 -0.05
N ILE A 162 -7.02 -7.37 -0.17
CA ILE A 162 -8.24 -7.26 0.66
C ILE A 162 -9.14 -8.48 0.46
N ILE A 163 -9.29 -8.96 -0.78
CA ILE A 163 -10.11 -10.15 -1.06
C ILE A 163 -9.48 -11.41 -0.48
N VAL A 164 -8.16 -11.58 -0.62
CA VAL A 164 -7.43 -12.70 -0.02
C VAL A 164 -7.60 -12.70 1.50
N TYR A 165 -7.45 -11.53 2.13
CA TYR A 165 -7.69 -11.37 3.56
C TYR A 165 -9.11 -11.78 3.94
N LYS A 166 -10.13 -11.17 3.31
CA LYS A 166 -11.54 -11.46 3.59
C LYS A 166 -11.88 -12.94 3.45
N LYS A 167 -11.36 -13.59 2.41
CA LYS A 167 -11.71 -14.98 2.06
C LYS A 167 -11.00 -16.02 2.92
N TYR A 168 -9.74 -15.78 3.27
CA TYR A 168 -8.88 -16.83 3.83
C TYR A 168 -8.30 -16.49 5.21
N LEU A 169 -8.25 -15.21 5.58
CA LEU A 169 -7.53 -14.77 6.78
C LEU A 169 -8.41 -14.03 7.81
N SER A 170 -9.64 -13.67 7.45
CA SER A 170 -10.56 -12.89 8.30
C SER A 170 -10.99 -13.60 9.59
N ALA A 171 -10.83 -14.92 9.67
CA ALA A 171 -11.09 -15.71 10.87
C ALA A 171 -9.98 -15.60 11.93
N TYR A 172 -8.79 -15.11 11.57
CA TYR A 172 -7.67 -14.91 12.49
C TYR A 172 -7.68 -13.51 13.09
N ASP A 173 -6.92 -13.32 14.18
CA ASP A 173 -6.71 -12.00 14.77
C ASP A 173 -6.07 -11.05 13.75
N TYR A 174 -6.75 -9.93 13.47
CA TYR A 174 -6.31 -8.92 12.50
C TYR A 174 -4.93 -8.34 12.86
N LYS A 175 -4.58 -8.21 14.15
CA LYS A 175 -3.27 -7.71 14.58
C LYS A 175 -2.17 -8.66 14.14
N LEU A 176 -2.41 -9.95 14.34
CA LEU A 176 -1.47 -11.02 14.02
C LEU A 176 -1.33 -11.17 12.50
N VAL A 177 -2.43 -11.12 11.74
CA VAL A 177 -2.38 -11.17 10.27
C VAL A 177 -1.62 -9.98 9.69
N ASN A 178 -1.85 -8.76 10.17
CA ASN A 178 -1.11 -7.57 9.73
C ASN A 178 0.38 -7.64 10.10
N ALA A 179 0.71 -8.16 11.29
CA ALA A 179 2.10 -8.36 11.69
C ALA A 179 2.82 -9.36 10.77
N TYR A 180 2.18 -10.50 10.47
CA TYR A 180 2.71 -11.46 9.50
C TYR A 180 2.78 -10.88 8.08
N GLN A 181 1.86 -10.00 7.70
CA GLN A 181 1.93 -9.31 6.42
C GLN A 181 3.24 -8.54 6.28
N MET A 182 3.60 -7.75 7.29
CA MET A 182 4.88 -7.00 7.29
C MET A 182 6.10 -7.93 7.31
N LEU A 183 6.05 -8.98 8.14
CA LEU A 183 7.17 -9.93 8.27
C LEU A 183 7.43 -10.71 6.98
N TYR A 184 6.40 -11.19 6.29
CA TYR A 184 6.53 -11.94 5.04
C TYR A 184 6.93 -11.03 3.88
N SER A 185 6.58 -9.74 3.94
CA SER A 185 6.99 -8.76 2.93
C SER A 185 8.46 -8.36 3.00
N LEU A 186 9.11 -8.46 4.16
CA LEU A 186 10.53 -8.12 4.31
C LEU A 186 11.46 -8.99 3.42
N PRO A 187 11.43 -10.34 3.48
CA PRO A 187 12.26 -11.16 2.59
C PRO A 187 11.86 -11.01 1.12
N LEU A 188 10.58 -10.74 0.83
CA LEU A 188 10.15 -10.43 -0.53
C LEU A 188 10.81 -9.15 -1.05
N SER A 189 10.89 -8.10 -0.24
CA SER A 189 11.54 -6.85 -0.63
C SER A 189 13.05 -7.00 -0.85
N LEU A 190 13.71 -7.95 -0.16
CA LEU A 190 15.12 -8.28 -0.42
C LEU A 190 15.36 -8.87 -1.81
N ALA A 191 14.35 -9.45 -2.47
CA ALA A 191 14.49 -9.93 -3.85
C ALA A 191 14.82 -8.79 -4.84
N LEU A 192 14.52 -7.54 -4.46
CA LEU A 192 14.84 -6.34 -5.24
C LEU A 192 16.18 -5.69 -4.84
N PHE A 193 16.96 -6.34 -3.97
CA PHE A 193 18.27 -5.86 -3.54
C PHE A 193 19.20 -5.43 -4.69
N PRO A 194 19.27 -6.13 -5.85
CA PRO A 194 20.12 -5.69 -6.97
C PRO A 194 19.76 -4.30 -7.52
N PHE A 195 18.54 -3.82 -7.27
CA PHE A 195 18.07 -2.50 -7.70
C PHE A 195 18.19 -1.43 -6.61
N PHE A 196 18.69 -1.78 -5.42
CA PHE A 196 18.90 -0.82 -4.35
C PHE A 196 20.05 0.12 -4.72
N ARG A 197 19.68 1.37 -5.01
CA ARG A 197 20.65 2.43 -5.30
C ARG A 197 20.36 3.62 -4.40
N ILE A 198 21.39 4.06 -3.70
CA ILE A 198 21.40 5.34 -2.97
C ILE A 198 21.76 6.42 -4.00
N SER A 199 21.01 7.53 -4.03
CA SER A 199 21.38 8.63 -4.93
C SER A 199 22.70 9.24 -4.48
N SER A 200 23.48 9.73 -5.45
CA SER A 200 24.69 10.51 -5.19
C SER A 200 24.42 11.76 -4.35
N ALA A 201 23.18 12.28 -4.35
CA ALA A 201 22.77 13.43 -3.55
C ALA A 201 22.79 13.15 -2.03
N LEU A 202 22.42 11.95 -1.59
CA LEU A 202 22.55 11.56 -0.17
C LEU A 202 24.01 11.36 0.24
N ASN A 203 24.83 10.81 -0.65
CA ASN A 203 26.27 10.70 -0.42
C ASN A 203 26.90 12.08 -0.28
N ALA A 204 26.56 13.03 -1.15
CA ALA A 204 27.05 14.41 -1.06
C ALA A 204 26.56 15.14 0.22
N PHE A 205 25.32 14.90 0.67
CA PHE A 205 24.75 15.54 1.85
C PHE A 205 25.38 15.04 3.17
N PHE A 206 25.60 13.73 3.32
CA PHE A 206 26.14 13.16 4.55
C PHE A 206 27.67 13.06 4.57
N TRP A 207 28.30 12.83 3.43
CA TRP A 207 29.72 12.53 3.34
C TRP A 207 30.56 13.64 2.72
N GLY A 208 29.93 14.73 2.25
CA GLY A 208 30.62 15.80 1.53
C GLY A 208 31.16 15.31 0.19
N SER A 209 30.96 16.09 -0.87
CA SER A 209 31.62 15.80 -2.14
C SER A 209 33.14 15.84 -1.94
N CYS A 210 33.83 14.72 -2.19
CA CYS A 210 35.18 14.79 -2.74
C CYS A 210 35.07 15.03 -4.24
#